data_AF-A0A939FBC3-F1
#
_entry.id   AF-A0A939FBC3-F1
#
_cell.length_a   1.000
_cell.length_b   1.000
_cell.length_c   1.000
_cell.angle_alpha   90.00
_cell.angle_beta   90.00
_cell.angle_gamma   90.00
#
_symmetry.space_group_name_H-M   'P 1'
#
loop_
_entity.id
_entity.type
_entity.pdbx_description
1 polymer ?
#
loop_
_entity_poly.entity_id
_entity_poly.type
_entity_poly.pdbx_seq_one_letter_code
_entity_poly.pdbx_strand_id
1 'polypeptide(L)'
;MKLTARCNDCGGVSTRDIGQFIDRDQLWWGTEVSCGNCPTAWCEQDTGGSTPDEIRNALLAEHGPVLLRLTDTEAGLVPVLRALREVLGLPLNTARAMATSLKETGLSGTLVEMEFLSHGLRRRSVTTAIEPLPD
;
A
#
# COMPACT_ATOMS: atom_id res chain seq x y z
N MET A 1 7.70 8.44 6.88
CA MET A 1 8.08 7.93 8.22
C MET A 1 9.59 7.95 8.30
N LYS A 2 10.17 8.45 9.40
CA LYS A 2 11.63 8.62 9.51
C LYS A 2 12.26 7.54 10.38
N LEU A 3 13.25 6.86 9.84
CA LEU A 3 14.09 5.89 10.53
C LEU A 3 15.51 6.46 10.65
N THR A 4 16.17 6.19 11.77
CA THR A 4 17.60 6.52 11.94
C THR A 4 18.45 5.27 11.81
N ALA A 5 19.54 5.36 11.07
CA ALA A 5 20.51 4.28 10.91
C ALA A 5 21.95 4.83 10.97
N ARG A 6 22.94 3.93 10.95
CA ARG A 6 24.33 4.31 10.72
C ARG A 6 24.55 4.51 9.22
N CYS A 7 25.25 5.59 8.86
CA CYS A 7 25.71 5.83 7.50
C CYS A 7 26.79 4.81 7.14
N ASN A 8 26.63 4.12 6.01
CA ASN A 8 27.59 3.12 5.55
C ASN A 8 28.94 3.74 5.13
N ASP A 9 28.95 5.01 4.73
CA ASP A 9 30.16 5.67 4.22
C ASP A 9 31.02 6.30 5.32
N CYS A 10 30.40 6.99 6.30
CA CYS A 10 31.14 7.73 7.33
C CYS A 10 30.88 7.25 8.77
N GLY A 11 29.98 6.28 8.97
CA GLY A 11 29.61 5.77 10.30
C GLY A 11 28.77 6.71 11.18
N GLY A 12 28.44 7.92 10.69
CA GLY A 12 27.59 8.90 11.35
C GLY A 12 26.11 8.49 11.36
N VAL A 13 25.23 9.36 11.85
CA VAL A 13 23.78 9.11 11.83
C VAL A 13 23.20 9.52 10.48
N SER A 14 22.48 8.61 9.84
CA SER A 14 21.65 8.90 8.67
C SER A 14 20.17 8.86 9.05
N THR A 15 19.39 9.71 8.40
CA THR A 15 17.93 9.68 8.42
C THR A 15 17.44 9.10 7.11
N ARG A 16 16.56 8.11 7.19
CA ARG A 16 15.86 7.52 6.05
C ARG A 16 14.37 7.82 6.17
N ASP A 17 13.82 8.63 5.28
CA ASP A 17 12.38 8.78 5.13
C ASP A 17 11.86 7.69 4.20
N ILE A 18 10.81 7.00 4.59
CA ILE A 18 10.11 6.01 3.77
C ILE A 18 8.62 6.26 3.78
N GLY A 19 7.95 5.96 2.67
CA GLY A 19 6.52 6.18 2.56
C GLY A 19 5.89 5.48 1.37
N GLN A 20 4.56 5.48 1.40
CA GLN A 20 3.70 5.22 0.26
C GLN A 20 2.84 6.46 0.00
N PHE A 21 2.48 6.68 -1.26
CA PHE A 21 1.56 7.75 -1.66
C PHE A 21 0.85 7.36 -2.96
N ILE A 22 -0.26 8.05 -3.25
CA ILE A 22 -0.97 7.90 -4.51
C ILE A 22 -0.67 9.13 -5.37
N ASP A 23 -0.12 8.92 -6.57
CA ASP A 23 0.04 9.95 -7.58
C ASP A 23 -0.41 9.43 -8.95
N ARG A 24 -1.20 10.23 -9.66
CA ARG A 24 -1.78 9.91 -10.98
C ARG A 24 -2.41 8.51 -11.05
N ASP A 25 -3.27 8.20 -10.08
CA ASP A 25 -3.97 6.91 -9.94
C ASP A 25 -3.03 5.69 -9.87
N GLN A 26 -1.82 5.87 -9.34
CA GLN A 26 -0.90 4.78 -9.08
C GLN A 26 -0.39 4.82 -7.63
N LEU A 27 -0.14 3.63 -7.08
CA LEU A 27 0.50 3.46 -5.80
C LEU A 27 2.02 3.58 -5.96
N TRP A 28 2.58 4.59 -5.34
CA TRP A 28 4.01 4.83 -5.27
C TRP A 28 4.54 4.43 -3.91
N TRP A 29 5.80 4.01 -3.89
CA TRP A 29 6.61 3.96 -2.69
C TRP A 29 7.87 4.78 -2.90
N GLY A 30 8.44 5.23 -1.79
CA GLY A 30 9.67 6.00 -1.84
C GLY A 30 10.52 5.80 -0.60
N THR A 31 11.82 5.94 -0.81
CA THR A 31 12.79 6.12 0.25
C THR A 31 13.74 7.26 -0.09
N GLU A 32 14.05 8.08 0.90
CA GLU A 32 15.04 9.14 0.81
C GLU A 32 15.99 9.01 2.00
N VAL A 33 17.30 9.02 1.73
CA VAL A 33 18.34 8.95 2.76
C VAL A 33 19.16 10.22 2.72
N SER A 34 19.49 10.75 3.90
CA SER A 34 20.46 11.82 4.08
C SER A 34 21.32 11.56 5.32
N CYS A 35 22.62 11.85 5.23
CA CYS A 35 23.52 11.85 6.39
C CYS A 35 23.83 13.27 6.84
N GLY A 36 23.83 13.51 8.16
CA GLY A 36 24.23 14.81 8.72
C GLY A 36 25.74 15.06 8.74
N ASN A 37 26.56 14.04 8.50
CA ASN A 37 28.01 14.07 8.72
C ASN A 37 28.84 13.94 7.43
N CYS A 38 28.23 13.53 6.33
CA CYS A 38 28.89 13.40 5.03
C CYS A 38 27.90 13.71 3.89
N PRO A 39 28.38 13.87 2.64
CA PRO A 39 27.52 14.17 1.50
C PRO A 39 26.60 13.03 1.03
N THR A 40 26.62 11.86 1.70
CA THR A 40 25.80 10.71 1.31
C THR A 40 24.32 11.05 1.41
N ALA A 41 23.67 11.11 0.25
CA ALA A 41 22.25 11.25 0.10
C ALA A 41 21.79 10.55 -1.18
N TRP A 42 20.63 9.91 -1.13
CA TRP A 42 20.02 9.25 -2.28
C TRP A 42 18.51 9.16 -2.11
N CYS A 43 17.80 9.07 -3.22
CA CYS A 43 16.36 8.90 -3.26
C CYS A 43 16.01 7.83 -4.28
N GLU A 44 15.12 6.93 -3.90
CA GLU A 44 14.58 5.87 -4.74
C GLU A 44 13.06 5.88 -4.61
N GLN A 45 12.37 5.85 -5.74
CA GLN A 45 10.92 5.81 -5.80
C GLN A 45 10.51 4.97 -7.00
N ASP A 46 9.44 4.20 -6.86
CA ASP A 46 8.89 3.41 -7.96
C ASP A 46 7.38 3.20 -7.82
N THR A 47 6.75 2.77 -8.90
CA THR A 47 5.31 2.53 -9.05
C THR A 47 5.02 1.30 -9.90
N GLY A 48 3.81 0.74 -9.79
CA GLY A 48 3.33 -0.34 -10.66
C GLY A 48 3.80 -1.74 -10.26
N GLY A 49 4.76 -1.85 -9.33
CA GLY A 49 5.12 -3.08 -8.63
C GLY A 49 4.54 -3.13 -7.20
N SER A 50 4.64 -4.29 -6.55
CA SER A 50 4.40 -4.38 -5.11
C SER A 50 5.41 -3.51 -4.36
N THR A 51 4.96 -2.75 -3.37
CA THR A 51 5.88 -2.05 -2.45
C THR A 51 6.86 -3.05 -1.83
N PRO A 52 8.17 -2.77 -1.81
CA PRO A 52 9.17 -3.64 -1.20
C PRO A 52 8.80 -4.00 0.25
N ASP A 53 8.98 -5.27 0.62
CA ASP A 53 8.57 -5.79 1.94
C ASP A 53 9.17 -5.00 3.11
N GLU A 54 10.40 -4.51 2.97
CA GLU A 54 11.06 -3.68 3.99
C GLU A 54 10.25 -2.40 4.28
N ILE A 55 9.84 -1.69 3.23
CA ILE A 55 9.06 -0.44 3.34
C ILE A 55 7.65 -0.76 3.85
N ARG A 56 7.00 -1.76 3.25
CA ARG A 56 5.65 -2.18 3.64
C ARG A 56 5.59 -2.57 5.12
N ASN A 57 6.50 -3.41 5.59
CA ASN A 57 6.52 -3.88 6.97
C ASN A 57 6.80 -2.75 7.96
N ALA A 58 7.69 -1.82 7.60
CA ALA A 58 7.97 -0.67 8.45
C ALA A 58 6.75 0.26 8.57
N LEU A 59 6.01 0.49 7.49
CA LEU A 59 4.75 1.25 7.53
C LEU A 59 3.67 0.55 8.35
N LEU A 60 3.54 -0.77 8.22
CA LEU A 60 2.61 -1.57 9.02
C LEU A 60 3.00 -1.58 10.51
N ALA A 61 4.29 -1.61 10.84
CA ALA A 61 4.75 -1.59 12.22
C ALA A 61 4.47 -0.24 12.91
N GLU A 62 4.59 0.87 12.17
CA GLU A 62 4.36 2.22 12.70
C GLU A 62 2.88 2.57 12.80
N HIS A 63 2.09 2.24 11.78
CA HIS A 63 0.70 2.70 11.65
C HIS A 63 -0.35 1.62 11.91
N GLY A 64 0.07 0.36 12.01
CA GLY A 64 -0.82 -0.78 12.03
C GLY A 64 -1.44 -1.09 10.66
N PRO A 65 -1.95 -2.30 10.47
CA PRO A 65 -2.78 -2.63 9.31
C PRO A 65 -4.17 -1.99 9.41
N VAL A 66 -4.74 -1.68 8.25
CA VAL A 66 -6.17 -1.34 8.13
C VAL A 66 -6.87 -2.36 7.23
N LEU A 67 -8.18 -2.46 7.39
CA LEU A 67 -9.03 -3.39 6.67
C LEU A 67 -9.96 -2.64 5.70
N LEU A 68 -9.98 -3.07 4.45
CA LEU A 68 -10.93 -2.67 3.43
C LEU A 68 -12.07 -3.67 3.37
N ARG A 69 -13.32 -3.20 3.50
CA ARG A 69 -14.54 -4.01 3.37
C ARG A 69 -15.50 -3.46 2.34
N LEU A 70 -16.30 -4.34 1.74
CA LEU A 70 -17.48 -3.92 0.98
C LEU A 70 -18.51 -3.31 1.93
N THR A 71 -19.04 -2.15 1.58
CA THR A 71 -20.20 -1.58 2.30
C THR A 71 -21.52 -2.16 1.81
N ASP A 72 -21.57 -2.61 0.56
CA ASP A 72 -22.69 -3.35 0.00
C ASP A 72 -22.38 -4.85 -0.01
N THR A 73 -22.93 -5.58 0.96
CA THR A 73 -22.73 -7.03 1.11
C THR A 73 -23.45 -7.84 0.03
N GLU A 74 -24.46 -7.25 -0.61
CA GLU A 74 -25.23 -7.87 -1.69
C GLU A 74 -24.54 -7.72 -3.05
N ALA A 75 -23.47 -6.92 -3.13
CA ALA A 75 -22.67 -6.77 -4.34
C ALA A 75 -22.24 -8.14 -4.90
N GLY A 76 -22.52 -8.35 -6.19
CA GLY A 76 -22.07 -9.53 -6.90
C GLY A 76 -20.54 -9.61 -6.98
N LEU A 77 -19.99 -10.83 -7.02
CA LEU A 77 -18.54 -11.04 -7.09
C LEU A 77 -17.93 -10.51 -8.41
N VAL A 78 -18.71 -10.50 -9.49
CA VAL A 78 -18.24 -10.13 -10.84
C VAL A 78 -17.84 -8.65 -10.95
N PRO A 79 -18.65 -7.67 -10.49
CA PRO A 79 -18.22 -6.26 -10.42
C PRO A 79 -16.92 -6.06 -9.63
N VAL A 80 -16.80 -6.71 -8.47
CA VAL A 80 -15.63 -6.61 -7.58
C VAL A 80 -14.38 -7.17 -8.27
N LEU A 81 -14.47 -8.38 -8.82
CA LEU A 81 -13.42 -9.03 -9.59
C LEU A 81 -12.94 -8.14 -10.74
N ARG A 82 -13.87 -7.59 -11.52
CA ARG A 82 -13.55 -6.77 -12.69
C ARG A 82 -12.79 -5.50 -12.28
N ALA A 83 -13.24 -4.84 -11.23
CA ALA A 83 -12.58 -3.66 -10.70
C ALA A 83 -11.15 -3.99 -10.20
N LEU A 84 -10.98 -5.04 -9.39
CA LEU A 84 -9.66 -5.44 -8.89
C LEU A 84 -8.67 -5.78 -10.02
N ARG A 85 -9.13 -6.45 -11.08
CA ARG A 85 -8.29 -6.76 -12.25
C ARG A 85 -7.80 -5.52 -12.97
N GLU A 86 -8.64 -4.52 -13.12
CA GLU A 86 -8.30 -3.29 -13.84
C GLU A 86 -7.38 -2.39 -13.00
N VAL A 87 -7.58 -2.38 -11.68
CA VAL A 87 -6.76 -1.59 -10.74
C VAL A 87 -5.36 -2.19 -10.58
N LEU A 88 -5.27 -3.52 -10.47
CA LEU A 88 -4.02 -4.20 -10.12
C LEU A 88 -3.36 -4.95 -11.28
N GLY A 89 -3.98 -4.98 -12.46
CA GLY A 89 -3.45 -5.73 -13.61
C GLY A 89 -3.31 -7.24 -13.40
N LEU A 90 -4.02 -7.81 -12.41
CA LEU A 90 -3.79 -9.17 -11.94
C LEU A 90 -4.33 -10.27 -12.87
N PRO A 91 -3.72 -11.47 -12.86
CA PRO A 91 -4.32 -12.67 -13.42
C PRO A 91 -5.70 -12.98 -12.81
N LEU A 92 -6.55 -13.68 -13.56
CA LEU A 92 -7.93 -13.98 -13.15
C LEU A 92 -8.02 -14.65 -11.79
N ASN A 93 -7.16 -15.66 -11.57
CA ASN A 93 -7.21 -16.47 -10.36
C ASN A 93 -6.85 -15.64 -9.12
N THR A 94 -5.81 -14.82 -9.21
CA THR A 94 -5.40 -13.92 -8.11
C THR A 94 -6.47 -12.89 -7.82
N ALA A 95 -7.02 -12.24 -8.85
CA ALA A 95 -8.09 -11.27 -8.66
C ALA A 95 -9.36 -11.93 -8.06
N ARG A 96 -9.66 -13.18 -8.42
CA ARG A 96 -10.80 -13.90 -7.86
C ARG A 96 -10.60 -14.22 -6.39
N ALA A 97 -9.41 -14.67 -6.00
CA ALA A 97 -9.09 -14.89 -4.59
C ALA A 97 -9.25 -13.60 -3.78
N MET A 98 -8.71 -12.48 -4.27
CA MET A 98 -8.86 -11.18 -3.61
C MET A 98 -10.31 -10.71 -3.55
N ALA A 99 -11.11 -10.90 -4.61
CA ALA A 99 -12.53 -10.55 -4.61
C ALA A 99 -13.32 -11.36 -3.57
N THR A 100 -13.01 -12.65 -3.44
CA THR A 100 -13.61 -13.52 -2.41
C THR A 100 -13.22 -13.03 -1.02
N SER A 101 -11.93 -12.81 -0.75
CA SER A 101 -11.46 -12.29 0.54
C SER A 101 -12.10 -10.95 0.88
N LEU A 102 -12.17 -10.01 -0.07
CA LEU A 102 -12.81 -8.71 0.13
C LEU A 102 -14.29 -8.84 0.52
N LYS A 103 -14.99 -9.84 -0.03
CA LYS A 103 -16.41 -10.08 0.28
C LYS A 103 -16.61 -10.79 1.63
N GLU A 104 -15.72 -11.70 2.00
CA GLU A 104 -15.86 -12.53 3.21
C GLU A 104 -15.24 -11.86 4.44
N THR A 105 -13.95 -11.55 4.38
CA THR A 105 -13.16 -11.12 5.54
C THR A 105 -12.67 -9.68 5.42
N GLY A 106 -12.72 -9.09 4.23
CA GLY A 106 -12.02 -7.86 3.89
C GLY A 106 -10.59 -8.11 3.40
N LEU A 107 -9.95 -7.06 2.90
CA LEU A 107 -8.54 -7.03 2.52
C LEU A 107 -7.75 -6.20 3.52
N SER A 108 -6.59 -6.69 3.97
CA SER A 108 -5.75 -5.99 4.94
C SER A 108 -4.45 -5.51 4.29
N GLY A 109 -4.00 -4.33 4.68
CA GLY A 109 -2.73 -3.76 4.25
C GLY A 109 -2.47 -2.40 4.87
N THR A 110 -1.58 -1.64 4.24
CA THR A 110 -1.32 -0.26 4.68
C THR A 110 -2.52 0.63 4.34
N LEU A 111 -2.62 1.79 5.00
CA LEU A 111 -3.67 2.77 4.71
C LEU A 111 -3.70 3.16 3.22
N VAL A 112 -2.53 3.51 2.67
CA VAL A 112 -2.41 3.99 1.28
C VAL A 112 -2.78 2.89 0.27
N GLU A 113 -2.44 1.63 0.54
CA GLU A 113 -2.87 0.51 -0.30
C GLU A 113 -4.40 0.35 -0.30
N MET A 114 -5.03 0.43 0.87
CA MET A 114 -6.49 0.28 0.97
C MET A 114 -7.21 1.48 0.36
N GLU A 115 -6.67 2.69 0.47
CA GLU A 115 -7.17 3.90 -0.21
C GLU A 115 -7.08 3.76 -1.73
N PHE A 116 -5.95 3.26 -2.24
CA PHE A 116 -5.74 3.00 -3.66
C PHE A 116 -6.77 2.00 -4.21
N LEU A 117 -6.97 0.88 -3.50
CA LEU A 117 -7.99 -0.11 -3.86
C LEU A 117 -9.40 0.46 -3.78
N SER A 118 -9.73 1.20 -2.71
CA SER A 118 -11.04 1.83 -2.52
C SER A 118 -11.36 2.79 -3.67
N HIS A 119 -10.40 3.63 -4.05
CA HIS A 119 -10.53 4.55 -5.17
C HIS A 119 -10.80 3.80 -6.48
N GLY A 120 -10.00 2.78 -6.76
CA GLY A 120 -10.15 1.93 -7.95
C GLY A 120 -11.50 1.20 -8.02
N LEU A 121 -11.97 0.66 -6.90
CA LEU A 121 -13.28 0.00 -6.77
C LEU A 121 -14.43 0.98 -6.98
N ARG A 122 -14.33 2.19 -6.41
CA ARG A 122 -15.35 3.23 -6.54
C ARG A 122 -15.57 3.66 -7.99
N ARG A 123 -14.52 3.68 -8.83
CA ARG A 123 -14.64 3.96 -10.27
C ARG A 123 -15.55 2.98 -11.02
N ARG A 124 -15.86 1.83 -10.42
CA ARG A 124 -16.79 0.81 -10.94
C ARG A 124 -18.01 0.61 -10.05
N SER A 125 -18.36 1.64 -9.28
CA SER A 125 -19.53 1.67 -8.39
C SER A 125 -19.50 0.58 -7.31
N VAL A 126 -18.32 0.03 -7.00
CA VAL A 126 -18.12 -0.87 -5.87
C VAL A 126 -17.77 -0.01 -4.66
N THR A 127 -18.67 0.04 -3.69
CA THR A 127 -18.53 0.85 -2.49
C THR A 127 -17.79 0.08 -1.41
N THR A 128 -16.84 0.76 -0.75
CA THR A 128 -15.99 0.19 0.29
C THR A 128 -15.81 1.16 1.44
N ALA A 129 -15.49 0.61 2.61
CA ALA A 129 -15.07 1.33 3.80
C ALA A 129 -13.68 0.83 4.23
N ILE A 130 -12.88 1.75 4.78
CA ILE A 130 -11.60 1.45 5.40
C ILE A 130 -11.78 1.63 6.91
N GLU A 131 -11.39 0.63 7.66
CA GLU A 131 -11.51 0.59 9.11
C GLU A 131 -10.20 0.07 9.74
N PRO A 132 -9.87 0.46 10.97
CA PRO A 132 -8.76 -0.15 11.70
C PRO A 132 -8.96 -1.66 11.81
N LEU A 133 -7.89 -2.44 11.69
CA LEU A 133 -7.99 -3.89 11.92
C LEU A 133 -8.30 -4.12 13.42
N PRO A 134 -9.32 -4.91 13.77
CA PRO A 134 -9.60 -5.22 15.18
C PRO A 134 -8.45 -6.04 15.79
N ASP A 135 -8.10 -5.72 17.04
CA ASP A 135 -7.11 -6.43 17.86
C ASP A 135 -7.48 -7.90 18.13
#